data_AF-A0A4Y2TXE1-F1
#
_entry.id   AF-A0A4Y2TXE1-F1
#
_cell.length_a   1.000
_cell.length_b   1.000
_cell.length_c   1.000
_cell.angle_alpha   90.00
_cell.angle_beta   90.00
_cell.angle_gamma   90.00
#
_symmetry.space_group_name_H-M   'P 1'
#
loop_
_entity.id
_entity.type
_entity.pdbx_description
1 polymer ?
#
loop_
_entity_poly.entity_id
_entity_poly.type
_entity_poly.pdbx_seq_one_letter_code
_entity_poly.pdbx_strand_id
1 'polypeptide(L)'
;MLMRMCSCHLSAGGRLEEELTYTRENHGEGVGSRDLMITHTLKEKGANVLHSDTLLAHQQVLKAAVDVSVEVFDISWSLKDVCNSLSFPLSEEHYLDMTLENLSPCVIITPLDCFWEGSKLLGPEYPVKIPGMSMNAVQWSNLNPQSLIESVKKYYATSNTLQAMEAFMKRAGITTAYQEKPCLNPNDDQCPETAPNKKSSKPLNIGAELTGGCFGFAAKYMQWPEGALLGGITKNKTGHIVRAEALQSIIELMSEE
;
A
#
# COMPACT_ATOMS: atom_id res chain seq x y z
N MET A 1 28.85 -14.59 14.32
CA MET A 1 29.38 -13.23 14.53
C MET A 1 28.84 -12.36 13.41
N LEU A 2 27.64 -11.81 13.56
CA LEU A 2 27.08 -10.84 12.62
C LEU A 2 27.68 -9.47 12.98
N MET A 3 28.61 -8.98 12.16
CA MET A 3 29.13 -7.62 12.29
C MET A 3 28.02 -6.63 11.91
N ARG A 4 27.66 -5.71 12.82
CA ARG A 4 26.72 -4.62 12.52
C ARG A 4 27.43 -3.61 11.60
N MET A 5 27.03 -3.52 10.33
CA MET A 5 27.62 -2.58 9.34
C MET A 5 27.61 -1.12 9.82
N CYS A 6 26.58 -0.69 10.55
CA CYS A 6 26.50 0.66 11.11
C CYS A 6 27.68 0.97 12.05
N SER A 7 28.17 0.00 12.82
CA SER A 7 29.25 0.23 13.79
C SER A 7 30.63 0.36 13.15
N CYS A 8 30.80 -0.05 11.88
CA CYS A 8 32.11 -0.06 11.23
C CYS A 8 32.47 1.25 10.52
N HIS A 9 31.50 2.13 10.25
CA HIS A 9 31.71 3.41 9.54
C HIS A 9 31.55 4.64 10.43
N LEU A 10 31.23 4.46 11.72
CA LEU A 10 31.05 5.55 12.66
C LEU A 10 32.38 5.96 13.27
N SER A 11 32.65 7.27 13.31
CA SER A 11 33.75 7.81 14.11
C SER A 11 33.40 7.67 15.59
N ALA A 12 34.20 6.89 16.32
CA ALA A 12 34.05 6.77 17.76
C ALA A 12 34.33 8.11 18.48
N GLY A 13 33.59 8.38 19.54
CA GLY A 13 33.67 9.59 20.38
C GLY A 13 33.10 10.86 19.73
N GLY A 14 32.37 10.74 18.63
CA GLY A 14 31.76 11.86 17.92
C GLY A 14 30.29 12.09 18.30
N ARG A 15 29.77 13.29 17.96
CA ARG A 15 28.36 13.67 18.16
C ARG A 15 27.35 12.63 17.65
N LEU A 16 27.64 11.99 16.52
CA LEU A 16 26.75 10.96 15.95
C LEU A 16 26.64 9.73 16.86
N GLU A 17 27.69 9.38 17.61
CA GLU A 17 27.62 8.28 18.57
C GLU A 17 26.78 8.66 19.80
N GLU A 18 26.88 9.91 20.28
CA GLU A 18 26.02 10.42 21.34
C GLU A 18 24.53 10.42 20.92
N GLU A 19 24.23 10.87 19.70
CA GLU A 19 22.86 10.87 19.16
C GLU A 19 22.31 9.44 19.00
N LEU A 20 23.11 8.51 18.44
CA LEU A 20 22.70 7.10 18.32
C LEU A 20 22.51 6.43 19.68
N THR A 21 23.30 6.81 20.68
CA THR A 21 23.17 6.32 22.05
C THR A 21 21.88 6.84 22.68
N TYR A 22 21.62 8.15 22.56
CA TYR A 22 20.37 8.76 23.01
C TYR A 22 19.14 8.11 22.35
N THR A 23 19.16 7.89 21.03
CA THR A 23 18.06 7.22 20.33
C THR A 23 17.88 5.80 20.86
N ARG A 24 18.97 5.05 21.09
CA ARG A 24 18.89 3.68 21.62
C ARG A 24 18.30 3.64 23.02
N GLU A 25 18.72 4.55 23.90
CA GLU A 25 18.26 4.61 25.29
C GLU A 25 16.77 4.99 25.40
N ASN A 26 16.27 5.87 24.52
CA ASN A 26 14.90 6.38 24.61
C ASN A 26 13.90 5.62 23.72
N HIS A 27 14.35 4.99 22.64
CA HIS A 27 13.49 4.35 21.66
C HIS A 27 13.81 2.86 21.39
N GLY A 28 14.86 2.29 21.99
CA GLY A 28 15.23 0.88 21.84
C GLY A 28 16.37 0.61 20.85
N GLU A 29 16.87 -0.63 20.76
CA GLU A 29 17.84 -0.99 19.73
C GLU A 29 17.18 -1.05 18.34
N GLY A 30 17.84 -0.51 17.31
CA GLY A 30 17.39 -0.70 15.92
C GLY A 30 16.22 0.19 15.48
N VAL A 31 15.98 1.30 16.18
CA VAL A 31 14.93 2.29 15.88
C VAL A 31 14.97 2.72 14.41
N GLY A 32 13.93 2.35 13.68
CA GLY A 32 13.73 2.61 12.26
C GLY A 32 12.85 1.52 11.63
N SER A 33 12.06 1.85 10.61
CA SER A 33 11.36 0.84 9.82
C SER A 33 12.39 -0.02 9.08
N ARG A 34 12.13 -1.33 9.02
CA ARG A 34 12.89 -2.21 8.14
C ARG A 34 12.16 -2.25 6.81
N ASP A 35 12.81 -1.75 5.78
CA ASP A 35 12.18 -1.60 4.48
C ASP A 35 12.64 -2.71 3.54
N LEU A 36 11.70 -3.50 3.02
CA LEU A 36 11.98 -4.41 1.91
C LEU A 36 11.73 -3.67 0.59
N MET A 37 12.82 -3.40 -0.14
CA MET A 37 12.76 -2.70 -1.42
C MET A 37 12.80 -3.67 -2.60
N ILE A 38 11.83 -3.54 -3.52
CA ILE A 38 11.74 -4.28 -4.76
C ILE A 38 11.85 -3.29 -5.92
N THR A 39 12.91 -3.43 -6.72
CA THR A 39 13.16 -2.60 -7.90
C THR A 39 13.06 -3.43 -9.17
N HIS A 40 12.26 -2.96 -10.12
CA HIS A 40 12.12 -3.58 -11.43
C HIS A 40 12.75 -2.69 -12.50
N THR A 41 13.75 -3.24 -13.19
CA THR A 41 14.39 -2.65 -14.36
C THR A 41 14.28 -3.58 -15.56
N LEU A 42 14.29 -3.00 -16.76
CA LEU A 42 14.37 -3.78 -17.99
C LEU A 42 15.82 -4.17 -18.28
N LYS A 43 16.01 -5.33 -18.93
CA LYS A 43 17.35 -5.86 -19.27
C LYS A 43 18.14 -4.92 -20.18
N GLU A 44 17.44 -4.24 -21.08
CA GLU A 44 18.04 -3.24 -21.95
C GLU A 44 18.25 -1.93 -21.18
N LYS A 45 19.50 -1.46 -21.17
CA LYS A 45 19.89 -0.25 -20.45
C LYS A 45 19.14 0.96 -21.00
N GLY A 46 18.42 1.65 -20.12
CA GLY A 46 17.65 2.82 -20.50
C GLY A 46 16.36 2.51 -21.28
N ALA A 47 15.88 1.27 -21.26
CA ALA A 47 14.54 1.00 -21.76
C ALA A 47 13.48 1.63 -20.84
N ASN A 48 12.34 2.02 -21.44
CA ASN A 48 11.27 2.70 -20.72
C ASN A 48 10.41 1.69 -19.96
N VAL A 49 10.23 1.86 -18.65
CA VAL A 49 9.38 0.98 -17.83
C VAL A 49 7.89 1.35 -17.86
N LEU A 50 7.52 2.47 -18.47
CA LEU A 50 6.17 3.05 -18.41
C LEU A 50 5.18 2.37 -19.38
N HIS A 51 5.03 1.06 -19.24
CA HIS A 51 4.10 0.22 -20.01
C HIS A 51 3.23 -0.61 -19.06
N SER A 52 1.95 -0.81 -19.41
CA SER A 52 1.03 -1.61 -18.59
C SER A 52 1.59 -2.99 -18.26
N ASP A 53 2.18 -3.67 -19.25
CA ASP A 53 2.75 -5.01 -19.06
C ASP A 53 3.90 -5.04 -18.04
N THR A 54 4.72 -3.99 -18.00
CA THR A 54 5.82 -3.86 -17.02
C THR A 54 5.27 -3.68 -15.61
N LEU A 55 4.24 -2.84 -15.43
CA LEU A 55 3.59 -2.68 -14.12
C LEU A 55 2.83 -3.94 -13.69
N LEU A 56 2.19 -4.66 -14.62
CA LEU A 56 1.53 -5.94 -14.33
C LEU A 56 2.56 -7.00 -13.92
N ALA A 57 3.71 -7.07 -14.57
CA ALA A 57 4.81 -7.94 -14.15
C ALA A 57 5.36 -7.53 -12.77
N HIS A 58 5.50 -6.23 -12.50
CA HIS A 58 5.88 -5.72 -11.17
C HIS A 58 4.86 -6.12 -10.09
N GLN A 59 3.57 -6.02 -10.40
CA GLN A 59 2.49 -6.45 -9.51
C GLN A 59 2.58 -7.96 -9.20
N GLN A 60 2.86 -8.81 -10.19
CA GLN A 60 2.99 -10.25 -9.98
C GLN A 60 4.13 -10.58 -9.01
N VAL A 61 5.29 -9.92 -9.17
CA VAL A 61 6.43 -10.07 -8.26
C VAL A 61 6.07 -9.60 -6.86
N LEU A 62 5.42 -8.44 -6.73
CA LEU A 62 4.97 -7.93 -5.43
C LEU A 62 3.94 -8.83 -4.76
N LYS A 63 2.98 -9.38 -5.52
CA LYS A 63 1.99 -10.31 -4.99
C LYS A 63 2.66 -11.55 -4.44
N ALA A 64 3.60 -12.12 -5.19
CA ALA A 64 4.39 -13.27 -4.73
C ALA A 64 5.19 -12.95 -3.46
N ALA A 65 5.72 -11.72 -3.32
CA ALA A 65 6.43 -11.29 -2.11
C ALA A 65 5.48 -11.10 -0.92
N VAL A 66 4.30 -10.52 -1.14
CA VAL A 66 3.28 -10.29 -0.10
C VAL A 66 2.66 -11.60 0.42
N ASP A 67 2.56 -12.62 -0.44
CA ASP A 67 1.97 -13.93 -0.10
C ASP A 67 2.95 -14.90 0.58
N VAL A 68 4.21 -14.47 0.82
CA VAL A 68 5.18 -15.31 1.53
C VAL A 68 4.70 -15.57 2.96
N SER A 69 4.71 -16.85 3.34
CA SER A 69 4.53 -17.30 4.71
C SER A 69 5.68 -18.21 5.12
N VAL A 70 6.10 -18.11 6.37
CA VAL A 70 7.20 -18.89 6.95
C VAL A 70 6.75 -19.54 8.25
N GLU A 71 7.25 -20.74 8.52
CA GLU A 71 6.99 -21.44 9.78
C GLU A 71 8.20 -21.32 10.71
N VAL A 72 7.98 -20.74 11.89
CA VAL A 72 9.02 -20.52 12.91
C VAL A 72 8.45 -20.96 14.25
N PHE A 73 9.09 -21.95 14.89
CA PHE A 73 8.62 -22.57 16.14
C PHE A 73 7.18 -23.11 16.06
N ASP A 74 6.85 -23.80 14.97
CA ASP A 74 5.51 -24.36 14.69
C ASP A 74 4.39 -23.29 14.62
N ILE A 75 4.77 -22.02 14.43
CA ILE A 75 3.87 -20.90 14.19
C ILE A 75 4.07 -20.42 12.76
N SER A 76 2.98 -20.31 12.00
CA SER A 76 3.00 -19.72 10.66
C SER A 76 2.94 -18.20 10.78
N TRP A 77 3.91 -17.53 10.17
CA TRP A 77 4.01 -16.07 10.08
C TRP A 77 3.84 -15.64 8.62
N SER A 78 2.98 -14.66 8.40
CA SER A 78 2.73 -14.01 7.12
C SER A 78 3.25 -12.57 7.13
N LEU A 79 3.21 -11.88 5.98
CA LEU A 79 3.57 -10.47 5.94
C LEU A 79 2.71 -9.62 6.90
N LYS A 80 1.42 -9.96 7.08
CA LYS A 80 0.50 -9.23 7.95
C LYS A 80 0.96 -9.21 9.41
N ASP A 81 1.68 -10.25 9.84
CA ASP A 81 2.14 -10.41 11.22
C ASP A 81 3.41 -9.59 11.52
N VAL A 82 4.09 -9.09 10.48
CA VAL A 82 5.40 -8.41 10.61
C VAL A 82 5.46 -7.03 9.95
N CYS A 83 4.43 -6.64 9.19
CA CYS A 83 4.41 -5.35 8.48
C CYS A 83 3.89 -4.20 9.36
N ASN A 84 4.29 -2.98 9.02
CA ASN A 84 3.60 -1.80 9.54
C ASN A 84 2.22 -1.69 8.89
N SER A 85 1.19 -1.43 9.71
CA SER A 85 -0.18 -1.19 9.25
C SER A 85 -0.72 0.10 9.86
N LEU A 86 -1.79 0.64 9.26
CA LEU A 86 -2.47 1.79 9.84
C LEU A 86 -3.29 1.34 11.06
N SER A 87 -3.08 2.00 12.20
CA SER A 87 -3.91 1.79 13.38
C SER A 87 -5.27 2.45 13.19
N PHE A 88 -6.34 1.66 13.20
CA PHE A 88 -7.70 2.17 13.28
C PHE A 88 -8.05 2.50 14.74
N PRO A 89 -8.91 3.51 14.99
CA PRO A 89 -9.39 3.77 16.34
C PRO A 89 -10.22 2.59 16.84
N LEU A 90 -9.96 2.16 18.08
CA LEU A 90 -10.70 1.07 18.74
C LEU A 90 -12.19 1.42 18.85
N SER A 91 -13.04 0.45 18.54
CA SER A 91 -14.49 0.53 18.66
C SER A 91 -14.96 -0.01 20.00
N GLU A 92 -16.06 0.52 20.55
CA GLU A 92 -16.75 -0.12 21.68
C GLU A 92 -17.41 -1.46 21.25
N GLU A 93 -17.65 -1.62 19.96
CA GLU A 93 -18.23 -2.80 19.32
C GLU A 93 -17.13 -3.75 18.81
N HIS A 94 -16.79 -4.78 19.60
CA HIS A 94 -15.69 -5.73 19.31
C HIS A 94 -15.77 -6.43 17.94
N TYR A 95 -16.97 -6.63 17.38
CA TYR A 95 -17.11 -7.26 16.07
C TYR A 95 -16.60 -6.38 14.92
N LEU A 96 -16.61 -5.05 15.11
CA LEU A 96 -16.04 -4.11 14.16
C LEU A 96 -14.52 -4.13 14.22
N ASP A 97 -13.93 -4.27 15.41
CA ASP A 97 -12.47 -4.35 15.57
C ASP A 97 -11.90 -5.54 14.80
N MET A 98 -12.48 -6.74 14.98
CA MET A 98 -12.05 -7.94 14.23
C MET A 98 -12.19 -7.77 12.71
N THR A 99 -13.23 -7.07 12.25
CA THR A 99 -13.44 -6.82 10.81
C THR A 99 -12.41 -5.82 10.30
N LEU A 100 -12.12 -4.76 11.04
CA LEU A 100 -11.15 -3.74 10.71
C LEU A 100 -9.71 -4.27 10.74
N GLU A 101 -9.36 -5.09 11.72
CA GLU A 101 -8.08 -5.80 11.78
C GLU A 101 -7.88 -6.72 10.57
N ASN A 102 -8.94 -7.35 10.07
CA ASN A 102 -8.88 -8.18 8.88
C ASN A 102 -8.76 -7.39 7.58
N LEU A 103 -9.29 -6.17 7.54
CA LEU A 103 -9.21 -5.28 6.38
C LEU A 103 -8.00 -4.34 6.41
N SER A 104 -7.37 -4.13 7.58
CA SER A 104 -6.21 -3.24 7.72
C SER A 104 -5.02 -3.80 6.95
N PRO A 105 -4.57 -3.12 5.88
CA PRO A 105 -3.50 -3.63 5.05
C PRO A 105 -2.14 -3.14 5.53
N CYS A 106 -1.10 -3.87 5.14
CA CYS A 106 0.27 -3.41 5.26
C CYS A 106 0.50 -2.11 4.47
N VAL A 107 1.40 -1.26 4.96
CA VAL A 107 1.87 -0.09 4.22
C VAL A 107 2.84 -0.56 3.14
N ILE A 108 2.41 -0.41 1.88
CA ILE A 108 3.21 -0.71 0.69
C ILE A 108 3.30 0.59 -0.13
N ILE A 109 4.50 1.14 -0.26
CA ILE A 109 4.77 2.28 -1.13
C ILE A 109 4.98 1.72 -2.53
N THR A 110 4.11 2.03 -3.48
CA THR A 110 4.18 1.42 -4.82
C THR A 110 3.58 2.29 -5.92
N PRO A 111 4.13 2.29 -7.16
CA PRO A 111 3.49 2.94 -8.31
C PRO A 111 2.14 2.32 -8.66
N LEU A 112 1.86 1.11 -8.16
CA LEU A 112 0.57 0.45 -8.35
C LEU A 112 -0.57 1.13 -7.59
N ASP A 113 -0.28 2.01 -6.62
CA ASP A 113 -1.30 2.79 -5.93
C ASP A 113 -1.99 3.80 -6.86
N CYS A 114 -1.42 4.13 -8.02
CA CYS A 114 -2.11 4.94 -9.04
C CYS A 114 -3.16 4.14 -9.82
N PHE A 115 -3.15 2.80 -9.75
CA PHE A 115 -3.98 1.93 -10.57
C PHE A 115 -4.85 1.03 -9.70
N TRP A 116 -5.92 0.48 -10.27
CA TRP A 116 -6.78 -0.46 -9.54
C TRP A 116 -6.02 -1.71 -9.07
N GLU A 117 -5.03 -2.17 -9.84
CA GLU A 117 -4.18 -3.33 -9.54
C GLU A 117 -3.46 -3.26 -8.19
N GLY A 118 -3.19 -2.06 -7.65
CA GLY A 118 -2.62 -1.89 -6.31
C GLY A 118 -3.50 -2.52 -5.21
N SER A 119 -4.82 -2.54 -5.40
CA SER A 119 -5.76 -3.18 -4.48
C SER A 119 -5.50 -4.67 -4.25
N LYS A 120 -4.95 -5.37 -5.26
CA LYS A 120 -4.68 -6.81 -5.18
C LYS A 120 -3.49 -7.14 -4.27
N LEU A 121 -2.74 -6.13 -3.82
CA LEU A 121 -1.60 -6.28 -2.90
C LEU A 121 -1.99 -6.15 -1.43
N LEU A 122 -3.15 -5.58 -1.13
CA LEU A 122 -3.52 -5.17 0.24
C LEU A 122 -4.21 -6.28 1.05
N GLY A 123 -4.40 -7.46 0.46
CA GLY A 123 -5.18 -8.54 1.07
C GLY A 123 -6.65 -8.15 1.29
N PRO A 124 -7.33 -8.70 2.30
CA PRO A 124 -7.00 -9.98 2.91
C PRO A 124 -6.99 -11.11 1.86
N GLU A 125 -6.18 -12.15 2.09
CA GLU A 125 -6.08 -13.32 1.21
C GLU A 125 -7.46 -13.95 0.95
N TYR A 126 -8.29 -14.00 2.00
CA TYR A 126 -9.66 -14.49 1.93
C TYR A 126 -10.67 -13.34 2.00
N PRO A 127 -11.68 -13.31 1.12
CA PRO A 127 -12.73 -12.31 1.17
C PRO A 127 -13.48 -12.28 2.52
N VAL A 128 -13.62 -11.10 3.11
CA VAL A 128 -14.27 -10.92 4.42
C VAL A 128 -15.78 -10.82 4.24
N LYS A 129 -16.53 -11.64 4.96
CA LYS A 129 -18.00 -11.54 5.04
C LYS A 129 -18.37 -10.66 6.22
N ILE A 130 -19.18 -9.64 5.99
CA ILE A 130 -19.68 -8.78 7.06
C ILE A 130 -20.89 -9.46 7.71
N PRO A 131 -20.82 -9.84 9.00
CA PRO A 131 -21.90 -10.55 9.68
C PRO A 131 -23.20 -9.75 9.62
N GLY A 132 -24.33 -10.43 9.38
CA GLY A 132 -25.67 -9.83 9.37
C GLY A 132 -26.01 -8.97 8.14
N MET A 133 -25.13 -8.90 7.14
CA MET A 133 -25.40 -8.23 5.87
C MET A 133 -25.43 -9.22 4.70
N SER A 134 -26.48 -9.15 3.88
CA SER A 134 -26.64 -9.96 2.66
C SER A 134 -25.80 -9.42 1.49
N MET A 135 -24.51 -9.15 1.71
CA MET A 135 -23.60 -8.63 0.69
C MET A 135 -22.52 -9.64 0.31
N ASN A 136 -21.95 -9.45 -0.88
CA ASN A 136 -20.81 -10.23 -1.32
C ASN A 136 -19.62 -10.00 -0.39
N ALA A 137 -18.78 -11.02 -0.25
CA ALA A 137 -17.56 -10.89 0.54
C ALA A 137 -16.64 -9.81 -0.06
N VAL A 138 -16.01 -9.03 0.83
CA VAL A 138 -15.24 -7.85 0.47
C VAL A 138 -13.74 -8.11 0.50
N GLN A 139 -13.03 -7.52 -0.45
CA GLN A 139 -11.58 -7.40 -0.56
C GLN A 139 -11.26 -6.00 -1.09
N TRP A 140 -10.01 -5.53 -0.93
CA TRP A 140 -9.64 -4.22 -1.46
C TRP A 140 -9.92 -4.05 -2.96
N SER A 141 -9.92 -5.15 -3.73
CA SER A 141 -10.23 -5.17 -5.17
C SER A 141 -11.68 -4.84 -5.51
N ASN A 142 -12.64 -5.08 -4.61
CA ASN A 142 -14.07 -4.80 -4.80
C ASN A 142 -14.69 -3.88 -3.72
N LEU A 143 -13.88 -3.40 -2.78
CA LEU A 143 -14.33 -2.58 -1.66
C LEU A 143 -14.38 -1.10 -2.05
N ASN A 144 -15.58 -0.52 -2.02
CA ASN A 144 -15.79 0.92 -1.93
C ASN A 144 -16.13 1.30 -0.48
N PRO A 145 -15.20 1.92 0.28
CA PRO A 145 -15.43 2.25 1.68
C PRO A 145 -16.67 3.13 1.92
N GLN A 146 -16.94 4.11 1.05
CA GLN A 146 -18.09 5.00 1.20
C GLN A 146 -19.41 4.23 1.02
N SER A 147 -19.52 3.43 -0.04
CA SER A 147 -20.71 2.59 -0.26
C SER A 147 -20.90 1.53 0.83
N LEU A 148 -19.80 1.03 1.40
CA LEU A 148 -19.88 0.10 2.52
C LEU A 148 -20.48 0.78 3.76
N ILE A 149 -19.99 1.95 4.15
CA ILE A 149 -20.53 2.70 5.31
C ILE A 149 -22.01 3.04 5.12
N GLU A 150 -22.40 3.50 3.93
CA GLU A 150 -23.80 3.77 3.61
C GLU A 150 -24.68 2.53 3.75
N SER A 151 -24.17 1.37 3.32
CA SER A 151 -24.85 0.09 3.48
C SER A 151 -24.97 -0.29 4.95
N VAL A 152 -23.89 -0.19 5.73
CA VAL A 152 -23.90 -0.51 7.17
C VAL A 152 -24.90 0.37 7.93
N LYS A 153 -24.94 1.68 7.63
CA LYS A 153 -25.90 2.64 8.24
C LYS A 153 -27.37 2.26 8.02
N LYS A 154 -27.68 1.57 6.92
CA LYS A 154 -29.04 1.14 6.61
C LYS A 154 -29.48 -0.05 7.47
N TYR A 155 -28.56 -0.94 7.81
CA TYR A 155 -28.84 -2.15 8.59
C TYR A 155 -28.68 -1.95 10.09
N TYR A 156 -27.67 -1.19 10.49
CA TYR A 156 -27.33 -0.89 11.87
C TYR A 156 -27.52 0.62 12.05
N ALA A 157 -28.55 1.01 12.81
CA ALA A 157 -28.88 2.40 13.09
C ALA A 157 -27.63 3.22 13.48
N THR A 158 -27.63 4.52 13.18
CA THR A 158 -26.48 5.43 13.41
C THR A 158 -26.01 5.38 14.85
N SER A 159 -24.93 4.63 15.11
CA SER A 159 -24.21 4.63 16.37
C SER A 159 -23.14 5.72 16.39
N ASN A 160 -22.67 6.09 17.58
CA ASN A 160 -21.53 7.00 17.73
C ASN A 160 -20.27 6.44 17.05
N THR A 161 -20.12 5.12 17.05
CA THR A 161 -19.04 4.40 16.35
C THR A 161 -19.04 4.64 14.84
N LEU A 162 -20.21 4.57 14.19
CA LEU A 162 -20.30 4.83 12.75
C LEU A 162 -19.92 6.28 12.41
N GLN A 163 -20.34 7.24 13.24
CA GLN A 163 -19.94 8.65 13.06
C GLN A 163 -18.43 8.85 13.25
N ALA A 164 -17.83 8.19 14.25
CA ALA A 164 -16.39 8.23 14.48
C ALA A 164 -15.62 7.63 13.28
N MET A 165 -16.11 6.52 12.71
CA MET A 165 -15.52 5.89 11.54
C MET A 165 -15.60 6.78 10.30
N GLU A 166 -16.72 7.45 10.06
CA GLU A 166 -16.84 8.43 8.97
C GLU A 166 -15.92 9.63 9.15
N ALA A 167 -15.83 10.16 10.37
CA ALA A 167 -14.92 11.24 10.69
C ALA A 167 -13.46 10.81 10.50
N PHE A 168 -13.11 9.58 10.87
CA PHE A 168 -11.80 8.99 10.59
C PHE A 168 -11.53 8.90 9.08
N MET A 169 -12.44 8.30 8.31
CA MET A 169 -12.31 8.17 6.85
C MET A 169 -12.15 9.53 6.17
N LYS A 170 -12.94 10.53 6.55
CA LYS A 170 -12.84 11.90 6.04
C LYS A 170 -11.51 12.57 6.39
N ARG A 171 -11.00 12.35 7.60
CA ARG A 171 -9.68 12.87 8.03
C ARG A 171 -8.54 12.18 7.31
N ALA A 172 -8.65 10.88 7.04
CA ALA A 172 -7.66 10.09 6.31
C ALA A 172 -7.73 10.23 4.78
N GLY A 173 -8.79 10.84 4.26
CA GLY A 173 -9.00 10.96 2.81
C GLY A 173 -9.37 9.63 2.17
N ILE A 174 -10.03 8.75 2.93
CA ILE A 174 -10.55 7.46 2.43
C ILE A 174 -11.87 7.72 1.71
N THR A 175 -11.85 7.59 0.39
CA THR A 175 -13.02 7.79 -0.49
C THR A 175 -13.44 6.45 -1.11
N THR A 176 -13.32 6.31 -2.43
CA THR A 176 -13.65 5.11 -3.21
C THR A 176 -12.51 4.09 -3.24
N ALA A 177 -11.41 4.37 -2.51
CA ALA A 177 -10.19 3.59 -2.47
C ALA A 177 -9.62 3.33 -3.89
N TYR A 178 -9.75 2.10 -4.39
CA TYR A 178 -9.23 1.69 -5.70
C TYR A 178 -10.30 1.64 -6.80
N GLN A 179 -11.58 1.81 -6.46
CA GLN A 179 -12.69 1.48 -7.35
C GLN A 179 -12.85 2.45 -8.53
N GLU A 180 -12.32 3.67 -8.41
CA GLU A 180 -12.36 4.70 -9.48
C GLU A 180 -10.98 4.95 -10.12
N LYS A 181 -9.96 4.15 -9.75
CA LYS A 181 -8.64 4.23 -10.37
C LYS A 181 -8.68 3.55 -11.76
N PRO A 182 -7.84 4.00 -12.71
CA PRO A 182 -7.71 3.31 -13.99
C PRO A 182 -7.14 1.90 -13.79
N CYS A 183 -7.60 0.94 -14.60
CA CYS A 183 -7.05 -0.40 -14.62
C CYS A 183 -5.87 -0.48 -15.62
N LEU A 184 -4.77 -1.12 -15.24
CA LEU A 184 -3.69 -1.46 -16.17
C LEU A 184 -4.18 -2.42 -17.24
N ASN A 185 -5.05 -3.36 -16.87
CA ASN A 185 -5.77 -4.25 -17.79
C ASN A 185 -7.29 -4.02 -17.75
N PRO A 186 -7.87 -3.22 -18.66
CA PRO A 186 -9.33 -3.01 -18.74
C PRO A 186 -10.14 -4.28 -19.03
N ASN A 187 -9.51 -5.28 -19.66
CA ASN A 187 -10.15 -6.55 -20.00
C ASN A 187 -10.15 -7.55 -18.83
N ASP A 188 -9.57 -7.20 -17.68
CA ASP A 188 -9.71 -7.98 -16.46
C ASP A 188 -11.18 -8.00 -16.04
N ASP A 189 -11.78 -9.17 -15.87
CA ASP A 189 -13.18 -9.34 -15.46
C ASP A 189 -13.46 -8.70 -14.09
N GLN A 190 -12.46 -8.63 -13.21
CA GLN A 190 -12.56 -8.01 -11.89
C GLN A 190 -12.34 -6.49 -11.90
N CYS A 191 -11.82 -5.91 -12.99
CA CYS A 191 -11.67 -4.45 -13.10
C CYS A 191 -13.07 -3.79 -12.98
N PRO A 192 -13.26 -2.81 -12.08
CA PRO A 192 -14.59 -2.30 -11.76
C PRO A 192 -15.18 -1.46 -12.91
N GLU A 193 -16.51 -1.48 -13.03
CA GLU A 193 -17.24 -0.68 -14.02
C GLU A 193 -17.08 0.84 -13.82
N THR A 194 -16.71 1.25 -12.61
CA THR A 194 -16.42 2.64 -12.23
C THR A 194 -15.03 3.10 -12.66
N ALA A 195 -14.13 2.21 -13.11
CA ALA A 195 -12.82 2.60 -13.62
C ALA A 195 -12.99 3.40 -14.93
N PRO A 196 -12.31 4.55 -15.07
CA PRO A 196 -12.50 5.48 -16.19
C PRO A 196 -12.16 4.88 -17.56
N ASN A 197 -11.34 3.83 -17.59
CA ASN A 197 -10.90 3.17 -18.81
C ASN A 197 -11.52 1.78 -19.04
N LYS A 198 -12.44 1.28 -18.19
CA LYS A 198 -13.07 -0.05 -18.35
C LYS A 198 -13.68 -0.26 -19.74
N LYS A 199 -14.34 0.78 -20.27
CA LYS A 199 -15.02 0.76 -21.59
C LYS A 199 -14.25 1.51 -22.68
N SER A 200 -13.00 1.90 -22.40
CA SER A 200 -12.17 2.67 -23.32
C SER A 200 -11.30 1.73 -24.14
N SER A 201 -11.22 1.98 -25.45
CA SER A 201 -10.21 1.35 -26.32
C SER A 201 -8.90 2.15 -26.40
N LYS A 202 -8.84 3.33 -25.76
CA LYS A 202 -7.63 4.16 -25.75
C LYS A 202 -6.59 3.59 -24.79
N PRO A 203 -5.31 3.53 -25.18
CA PRO A 203 -4.25 3.09 -24.30
C PRO A 203 -4.09 4.07 -23.13
N LEU A 204 -3.83 3.53 -21.93
CA LEU A 204 -3.58 4.30 -20.73
C LEU A 204 -2.21 4.98 -20.83
N ASN A 205 -2.16 6.28 -20.53
CA ASN A 205 -0.90 7.01 -20.48
C ASN A 205 -0.28 6.88 -19.08
N ILE A 206 0.51 5.82 -18.88
CA ILE A 206 1.16 5.49 -17.59
C ILE A 206 1.98 6.67 -17.04
N GLY A 207 2.73 7.37 -17.89
CA GLY A 207 3.54 8.51 -17.46
C GLY A 207 2.68 9.67 -16.93
N ALA A 208 1.51 9.92 -17.55
CA ALA A 208 0.58 10.93 -17.06
C ALA A 208 -0.04 10.53 -15.71
N GLU A 209 -0.46 9.27 -15.55
CA GLU A 209 -1.05 8.77 -14.30
C GLU A 209 -0.06 8.80 -13.12
N LEU A 210 1.23 8.56 -13.38
CA LEU A 210 2.29 8.60 -12.36
C LEU A 210 2.84 10.02 -12.11
N THR A 211 2.45 11.01 -12.91
CA THR A 211 2.92 12.40 -12.72
C THR A 211 2.26 12.99 -11.47
N GLY A 212 3.06 13.55 -10.58
CA GLY A 212 2.62 14.08 -9.28
C GLY A 212 2.68 13.05 -8.14
N GLY A 213 3.04 11.80 -8.43
CA GLY A 213 3.08 10.72 -7.45
C GLY A 213 1.77 9.93 -7.38
N CYS A 214 1.73 8.97 -6.46
CA CYS A 214 0.56 8.11 -6.26
C CYS A 214 -0.06 8.30 -4.87
N PHE A 215 -1.34 7.98 -4.78
CA PHE A 215 -2.12 8.09 -3.57
C PHE A 215 -2.73 6.73 -3.24
N GLY A 216 -2.39 6.18 -2.08
CA GLY A 216 -3.01 4.96 -1.56
C GLY A 216 -4.49 5.17 -1.19
N PHE A 217 -5.11 4.18 -0.53
CA PHE A 217 -6.52 4.26 -0.16
C PHE A 217 -6.81 5.37 0.88
N ALA A 218 -5.83 5.73 1.71
CA ALA A 218 -5.90 6.84 2.66
C ALA A 218 -5.11 8.05 2.12
N ALA A 219 -5.67 8.72 1.10
CA ALA A 219 -4.95 9.68 0.27
C ALA A 219 -4.36 10.91 0.99
N LYS A 220 -4.71 11.18 2.26
CA LYS A 220 -4.07 12.25 3.06
C LYS A 220 -2.82 11.79 3.81
N TYR A 221 -2.64 10.48 3.98
CA TYR A 221 -1.49 9.90 4.69
C TYR A 221 -0.58 9.09 3.76
N MET A 222 -1.16 8.41 2.78
CA MET A 222 -0.44 7.58 1.82
C MET A 222 -0.19 8.35 0.52
N GLN A 223 0.71 9.34 0.59
CA GLN A 223 1.10 10.16 -0.56
C GLN A 223 2.54 9.84 -0.94
N TRP A 224 2.72 9.24 -2.10
CA TRP A 224 4.01 8.72 -2.52
C TRP A 224 4.58 9.61 -3.63
N PRO A 225 5.68 10.34 -3.37
CA PRO A 225 6.28 11.20 -4.39
C PRO A 225 6.89 10.38 -5.52
N GLU A 226 6.95 10.95 -6.73
CA GLU A 226 7.46 10.27 -7.92
C GLU A 226 8.83 9.62 -7.71
N GLY A 227 9.75 10.30 -7.01
CA GLY A 227 11.11 9.82 -6.77
C GLY A 227 11.21 8.61 -5.82
N ALA A 228 10.15 8.32 -5.04
CA ALA A 228 10.08 7.10 -4.25
C ALA A 228 9.59 5.90 -5.08
N LEU A 229 8.91 6.16 -6.19
CA LEU A 229 8.23 5.16 -7.02
C LEU A 229 8.99 4.83 -8.31
N LEU A 230 9.75 5.79 -8.83
CA LEU A 230 10.35 5.73 -10.16
C LEU A 230 11.82 6.19 -10.15
N GLY A 231 12.66 5.44 -10.86
CA GLY A 231 14.06 5.80 -11.13
C GLY A 231 14.27 6.27 -12.57
N GLY A 232 15.23 7.17 -12.79
CA GLY A 232 15.62 7.61 -14.15
C GLY A 232 14.53 8.40 -14.89
N ILE A 233 13.74 9.20 -14.17
CA ILE A 233 12.59 9.94 -14.71
C ILE A 233 13.05 11.00 -15.72
N THR A 234 12.38 11.06 -16.87
CA THR A 234 12.46 12.18 -17.83
C THR A 234 11.08 12.79 -18.00
N LYS A 235 10.98 14.11 -17.91
CA LYS A 235 9.75 14.88 -18.08
C LYS A 235 9.76 15.72 -19.35
N ASN A 236 8.58 15.95 -19.92
CA ASN A 236 8.41 16.92 -21.00
C ASN A 236 8.36 18.36 -20.48
N LYS A 237 8.23 19.34 -21.39
CA LYS A 237 8.18 20.78 -21.04
C LYS A 237 6.97 21.17 -20.18
N THR A 238 5.90 20.37 -20.20
CA THR A 238 4.69 20.61 -19.38
C THR A 238 4.74 19.90 -18.03
N GLY A 239 5.85 19.22 -17.71
CA GLY A 239 6.07 18.57 -16.41
C GLY A 239 5.54 17.14 -16.29
N HIS A 240 4.99 16.56 -17.36
CA HIS A 240 4.54 15.17 -17.36
C HIS A 240 5.70 14.22 -17.58
N ILE A 241 5.69 13.10 -16.84
CA ILE A 241 6.63 12.01 -17.02
C ILE A 241 6.39 11.38 -18.39
N VAL A 242 7.46 11.27 -19.18
CA VAL A 242 7.44 10.62 -20.51
C VAL A 242 8.30 9.37 -20.55
N ARG A 243 9.25 9.23 -19.62
CA ARG A 243 10.13 8.07 -19.51
C ARG A 243 10.56 7.85 -18.07
N ALA A 244 10.73 6.59 -17.70
CA ALA A 244 11.41 6.15 -16.48
C ALA A 244 12.20 4.87 -16.79
N GLU A 245 13.23 4.58 -16.00
CA GLU A 245 14.13 3.43 -16.20
C GLU A 245 13.94 2.33 -15.15
N ALA A 246 13.31 2.65 -14.02
CA ALA A 246 13.05 1.71 -12.94
C ALA A 246 11.71 1.99 -12.26
N LEU A 247 11.02 0.92 -11.84
CA LEU A 247 9.91 0.97 -10.87
C LEU A 247 10.45 0.53 -9.51
N GLN A 248 9.97 1.16 -8.44
CA GLN A 248 10.36 0.83 -7.07
C GLN A 248 9.12 0.67 -6.19
N SER A 249 9.14 -0.36 -5.36
CA SER A 249 8.17 -0.53 -4.29
C SER A 249 8.87 -0.86 -2.97
N ILE A 250 8.30 -0.39 -1.87
CA ILE A 250 8.83 -0.59 -0.53
C ILE A 250 7.72 -1.18 0.33
N ILE A 251 8.04 -2.28 1.02
CA ILE A 251 7.17 -2.88 2.03
C ILE A 251 7.76 -2.52 3.39
N GLU A 252 7.01 -1.79 4.20
CA GLU A 252 7.45 -1.37 5.54
C GLU A 252 7.21 -2.50 6.55
N LEU A 253 8.28 -2.95 7.20
CA LEU A 253 8.25 -3.95 8.26
C LEU A 253 8.42 -3.29 9.63
N MET A 254 7.80 -3.91 10.64
CA MET A 254 7.99 -3.55 12.04
C MET A 254 9.46 -3.74 12.44
N SER A 255 9.96 -2.89 13.33
CA SER A 255 11.27 -3.07 13.95
C SER A 255 11.22 -4.21 14.97
N GLU A 256 12.36 -4.89 15.17
CA GLU A 256 12.54 -5.76 16.33
C GLU A 256 12.54 -4.88 17.59
N GLU A 257 11.67 -5.20 18.57
CA GLU A 257 11.73 -4.64 19.93
C GLU A 257 12.77 -5.36 20.80
#